data_AF-K1T7Q4-F1
#
_entry.id   AF-K1T7Q4-F1
#
_cell.length_a   1.000
_cell.length_b   1.000
_cell.length_c   1.000
_cell.angle_alpha   90.00
_cell.angle_beta   90.00
_cell.angle_gamma   90.00
#
_symmetry.space_group_name_H-M   'P 1'
#
loop_
_entity.id
_entity.type
_entity.pdbx_description
1 polymer ?
#
loop_
_entity_poly.entity_id
_entity_poly.type
_entity_poly.pdbx_seq_one_letter_code
_entity_poly.pdbx_strand_id
1 'polypeptide(L)' 'MIKMVCSDLDGTLLQYGKKLIEGEIFDEIRALHDRGILFCPASGRQYTSLRKLFAPVADDCIYLCENGAVV' A
#
# COMPACT_ATOMS: atom_id res chain seq x y z
N MET A 1 -5.48 -14.16 -14.89
CA MET A 1 -5.28 -14.42 -13.45
C MET A 1 -4.47 -13.26 -12.90
N ILE A 2 -4.94 -12.59 -11.85
CA ILE A 2 -4.23 -11.44 -11.24
C ILE A 2 -3.15 -11.98 -10.30
N LYS A 3 -1.98 -11.32 -10.29
CA LYS A 3 -0.83 -11.68 -9.45
C LYS A 3 -0.34 -10.54 -8.56
N MET A 4 -0.70 -9.31 -8.91
CA MET A 4 -0.30 -8.11 -8.18
C MET A 4 -1.33 -7.01 -8.38
N VAL A 5 -1.49 -6.18 -7.37
CA VAL A 5 -2.26 -4.94 -7.39
C VAL A 5 -1.34 -3.82 -6.95
N CYS A 6 -1.16 -2.82 -7.82
CA CYS A 6 -0.43 -1.59 -7.49
C CYS A 6 -1.43 -0.44 -7.40
N SER A 7 -1.33 0.37 -6.35
CA SER A 7 -2.22 1.52 -6.18
C SER A 7 -1.43 2.75 -5.78
N ASP A 8 -1.77 3.88 -6.40
CA ASP A 8 -1.43 5.19 -5.85
C ASP A 8 -2.14 5.41 -4.50
N LEU A 9 -1.63 6.35 -3.71
CA LEU A 9 -2.14 6.69 -2.38
C LEU A 9 -2.95 7.99 -2.38
N ASP A 10 -2.30 9.13 -2.57
CA ASP A 10 -2.87 10.44 -2.30
C ASP A 10 -3.93 10.82 -3.35
N GLY A 11 -5.20 10.83 -2.96
CA GLY A 11 -6.32 11.05 -3.88
C GLY A 11 -6.81 9.78 -4.58
N THR A 12 -6.21 8.63 -4.27
CA THR A 12 -6.60 7.31 -4.79
C THR A 12 -7.07 6.41 -3.65
N LEU A 13 -6.14 5.81 -2.89
CA LEU A 13 -6.46 4.95 -1.74
C LEU A 13 -6.71 5.76 -0.47
N LEU A 14 -6.00 6.87 -0.31
CA LEU A 14 -6.26 7.89 0.70
C LEU A 14 -7.17 8.95 0.10
N GLN A 15 -8.38 9.05 0.63
CA GLN A 15 -9.28 10.15 0.28
C GLN A 15 -8.64 11.51 0.62
N TYR A 16 -8.90 12.51 -0.21
CA TYR A 16 -8.40 13.87 0.00
C TYR A 16 -8.66 14.37 1.43
N GLY A 17 -7.60 14.83 2.09
CA GLY A 17 -7.65 15.34 3.46
C GLY A 17 -7.58 14.28 4.56
N LYS A 18 -7.67 12.98 4.24
CA LYS A 18 -7.44 11.91 5.22
C LYS A 18 -5.95 11.61 5.37
N LYS A 19 -5.52 11.35 6.60
CA LYS A 19 -4.13 11.01 6.94
C LYS A 19 -3.90 9.53 7.21
N LEU A 20 -4.97 8.75 7.33
CA LEU A 20 -4.95 7.35 7.73
C LEU A 20 -5.69 6.49 6.71
N ILE A 21 -5.18 5.28 6.50
CA ILE A 21 -5.83 4.21 5.75
C ILE A 21 -6.98 3.66 6.62
N GLU A 22 -8.13 3.38 6.00
CA GLU A 22 -9.27 2.76 6.69
C GLU A 22 -8.96 1.30 7.05
N GLY A 23 -9.46 0.84 8.20
CA GLY A 23 -9.14 -0.49 8.73
C GLY A 23 -9.43 -1.63 7.75
N GLU A 24 -10.54 -1.52 7.02
CA GLU A 24 -11.00 -2.50 6.03
C GLU A 24 -9.96 -2.73 4.91
N ILE A 25 -9.20 -1.70 4.53
CA ILE A 25 -8.14 -1.83 3.51
C ILE A 25 -7.04 -2.80 3.97
N PHE A 26 -6.72 -2.83 5.28
CA PHE A 26 -5.74 -3.78 5.79
C PHE A 26 -6.26 -5.22 5.74
N ASP A 27 -7.56 -5.43 5.93
CA ASP A 27 -8.18 -6.75 5.80
C ASP A 27 -8.15 -7.23 4.35
N GLU A 28 -8.42 -6.33 3.39
CA GLU A 28 -8.32 -6.66 1.97
C GLU A 28 -6.88 -6.97 1.53
N ILE A 29 -5.87 -6.23 2.02
CA ILE A 29 -4.47 -6.51 1.73
C ILE A 29 -4.07 -7.90 2.24
N ARG A 30 -4.49 -8.27 3.46
CA ARG A 30 -4.27 -9.63 3.99
C ARG A 30 -4.96 -10.69 3.14
N ALA A 31 -6.20 -10.44 2.73
CA ALA A 31 -6.93 -11.38 1.87
C ALA A 31 -6.28 -11.55 0.48
N LEU A 32 -5.66 -10.50 -0.07
CA LEU A 32 -4.85 -10.60 -1.29
C LEU A 32 -3.59 -11.43 -1.05
N HIS A 33 -2.86 -11.16 0.04
CA HIS A 33 -1.66 -11.90 0.43
C HIS A 33 -1.94 -13.40 0.58
N ASP A 34 -3.00 -13.78 1.28
CA ASP A 34 -3.43 -15.19 1.48
C ASP A 34 -3.72 -15.91 0.15
N ARG A 35 -4.11 -15.17 -0.89
CA ARG A 35 -4.35 -15.69 -2.24
C ARG A 35 -3.09 -15.70 -3.11
N GLY A 36 -1.94 -15.31 -2.56
CA GLY A 36 -0.68 -15.15 -3.29
C GLY A 36 -0.71 -13.99 -4.29
N ILE A 37 -1.52 -12.95 -4.03
CA ILE A 37 -1.60 -11.73 -4.81
C ILE A 37 -0.87 -10.64 -4.04
N LEU A 38 0.16 -10.06 -4.66
CA LEU A 38 0.98 -9.03 -4.03
C LEU A 38 0.26 -7.67 -4.04
N PHE A 39 0.31 -6.94 -2.95
CA PHE A 39 -0.13 -5.55 -2.91
C PHE A 39 1.07 -4.60 -2.87
N CYS A 40 1.02 -3.56 -3.71
CA CYS A 40 2.08 -2.57 -3.80
C CYS A 40 1.53 -1.13 -3.72
N PRO A 41 1.64 -0.47 -2.56
CA PRO A 41 1.44 0.96 -2.51
C PRO A 41 2.56 1.67 -3.28
N ALA A 42 2.17 2.38 -4.34
CA ALA A 42 3.04 3.18 -5.19
C ALA A 42 2.85 4.65 -4.85
N SER A 43 3.89 5.37 -4.43
CA SER A 43 3.75 6.76 -4.01
C SER A 43 5.04 7.55 -4.16
N GLY A 44 4.90 8.88 -4.27
CA GLY A 44 6.00 9.84 -4.13
C GLY A 44 6.54 9.97 -2.69
N ARG A 45 5.84 9.39 -1.71
CA ARG A 45 6.27 9.42 -0.30
C ARG A 45 7.52 8.55 -0.07
N GLN A 46 8.26 8.88 0.98
CA GLN A 46 9.43 8.12 1.46
C GLN A 46 9.01 6.75 2.03
N TYR A 47 9.90 5.76 1.90
CA TYR A 47 9.69 4.41 2.42
C TYR A 47 9.28 4.37 3.89
N THR A 48 9.97 5.12 4.75
CA THR A 48 9.68 5.14 6.19
C THR A 48 8.29 5.70 6.50
N SER A 49 7.79 6.62 5.68
CA SER A 49 6.44 7.18 5.79
C SER A 49 5.39 6.17 5.34
N LEU A 50 5.61 5.52 4.18
CA LEU A 50 4.71 4.48 3.67
C LEU A 50 4.62 3.29 4.62
N ARG A 51 5.76 2.79 5.10
CA ARG A 51 5.80 1.64 6.00
C ARG A 51 5.05 1.91 7.30
N LYS A 52 5.10 3.15 7.83
CA LYS A 52 4.30 3.56 9.00
C LYS A 52 2.81 3.63 8.69
N LEU A 53 2.45 4.16 7.52
CA LEU A 53 1.05 4.26 7.09
C LEU A 53 0.40 2.86 6.96
N PHE A 54 1.18 1.89 6.49
CA PHE A 54 0.79 0.49 6.32
C PHE A 54 1.26 -0.42 7.46
N ALA A 55 1.58 0.12 8.63
CA ALA A 55 2.16 -0.64 9.75
C ALA A 55 1.44 -1.97 10.07
N PRO A 56 0.09 -2.08 10.00
CA PRO A 56 -0.61 -3.35 10.27
C PRO A 56 -0.38 -4.47 9.24
N VAL A 57 0.13 -4.15 8.06
CA VAL A 57 0.36 -5.07 6.92
C VAL A 57 1.71 -4.80 6.27
N ALA A 58 2.66 -4.23 7.04
CA ALA A 58 3.88 -3.68 6.47
C ALA A 58 4.76 -4.72 5.80
N ASP A 59 4.74 -5.95 6.33
CA ASP A 59 5.55 -7.05 5.81
C ASP A 59 4.82 -7.86 4.72
N ASP A 60 3.54 -7.54 4.46
CA ASP A 60 2.71 -8.15 3.41
C ASP A 60 2.72 -7.32 2.10
N CYS A 61 3.35 -6.13 2.13
CA CYS A 61 3.40 -5.18 1.02
C CYS A 61 4.77 -5.13 0.33
N ILE A 62 4.76 -4.79 -0.95
CA ILE A 62 5.96 -4.34 -1.70
C ILE A 62 5.86 -2.82 -1.86
N TYR A 63 6.92 -2.07 -1.58
CA TYR A 63 6.83 -0.62 -1.53
C TYR A 63 7.47 0.03 -2.74
N LEU A 64 6.70 0.75 -3.54
CA LEU A 64 7.25 1.62 -4.58
C LEU A 64 7.22 3.07 -4.07
N CYS A 65 8.40 3.59 -3.74
CA CYS A 65 8.57 4.87 -3.05
C CYS A 65 9.27 5.89 -3.92
N GLU A 66 9.18 7.16 -3.52
CA GLU A 66 9.85 8.29 -4.19
C GLU A 66 9.62 8.30 -5.70
N ASN A 67 8.37 8.04 -6.12
CA ASN A 67 7.95 7.95 -7.53
C ASN A 67 8.74 6.90 -8.35
N GLY A 68 9.17 5.82 -7.69
CA GLY A 68 9.88 4.70 -8.31
C GLY A 68 11.39 4.77 -8.21
N ALA A 69 11.96 5.76 -7.51
CA ALA A 69 13.39 5.81 -7.24
C ALA A 69 13.85 4.75 -6.20
N VAL A 70 12.92 4.24 -5.39
CA VAL A 70 13.17 3.23 -4.36
C VAL A 70 12.10 2.13 -4.44
N VAL A 71 12.54 0.86 -4.40
CA VAL A 71 11.70 -0.35 -4.40
C VAL A 71 12.18 -1.31 -3.31
#